data_AF-A0A6G1ANX3-F1
#
_entry.id   AF-A0A6G1ANX3-F1
#
_cell.length_a   1.000
_cell.length_b   1.000
_cell.length_c   1.000
_cell.angle_alpha   90.00
_cell.angle_beta   90.00
_cell.angle_gamma   90.00
#
_symmetry.space_group_name_H-M   'P 1'
#
loop_
_entity.id
_entity.type
_entity.pdbx_description
1 polymer ?
#
loop_
_entity_poly.entity_id
_entity_poly.type
_entity_poly.pdbx_seq_one_letter_code
_entity_poly.pdbx_strand_id
1 'polypeptide(L)'
;QKMMEIPKLKVIKQNLDYLNLDLEKDLQRLDEANQVLLRKIQEKEEAIQSLEREIALSPGRANEREELNHIVFEKEEALRNLESETAKLIKSNKILSRNVVELQKKISRRFKNIDNDKEDLKQMLAELKVRLQKSTESCAKQEKELLKIEGNYQSLHQLCEDQAHYIKKYQEILRQMEKEKEMLLLEKEIFKAQNNSSQIVKPGSILVETIQSNMEKTIIKKEKKIFWYKHFQCGVFMVMIFIRLLGYVLFHLQYINPDLLVDVLPMVMSRDTLKRLREVLLPFLTLEVEEVLPH
;
A
#
# COMPACT_ATOMS: atom_id res chain seq x y z
N GLN A 1 72.32 115.99 -83.35
CA GLN A 1 71.60 114.96 -82.56
C GLN A 1 71.92 114.95 -81.05
N LYS A 2 73.01 115.59 -80.56
CA LYS A 2 73.41 115.60 -79.12
C LYS A 2 72.76 116.66 -78.20
N MET A 3 71.96 117.60 -78.71
CA MET A 3 71.52 118.79 -77.95
C MET A 3 70.11 118.67 -77.33
N MET A 4 69.33 117.63 -77.68
CA MET A 4 67.99 117.37 -77.12
C MET A 4 67.98 116.31 -76.00
N GLU A 5 69.13 115.70 -75.70
CA GLU A 5 69.27 114.59 -74.75
C GLU A 5 69.56 115.05 -73.32
N ILE A 6 70.29 116.16 -73.13
CA ILE A 6 70.68 116.67 -71.80
C ILE A 6 69.47 117.10 -70.94
N PRO A 7 68.45 117.82 -71.46
CA PRO A 7 67.25 118.14 -70.68
C PRO A 7 66.43 116.90 -70.34
N LYS A 8 66.35 115.92 -71.26
CA LYS A 8 65.66 114.64 -71.04
C LYS A 8 66.37 113.81 -69.96
N LEU A 9 67.70 113.77 -69.96
CA LEU A 9 68.48 113.12 -68.88
C LEU A 9 68.26 113.77 -67.53
N LYS A 10 68.11 115.10 -67.46
CA LYS A 10 67.85 115.82 -66.20
C LYS A 10 66.47 115.47 -65.63
N VAL A 11 65.45 115.39 -66.48
CA VAL A 11 64.10 114.94 -66.09
C VAL A 11 64.11 113.47 -65.67
N ILE A 12 64.81 112.60 -66.40
CA ILE A 12 64.96 111.18 -66.03
C ILE A 12 65.66 111.04 -64.67
N LYS A 13 66.70 111.83 -64.39
CA LYS A 13 67.39 111.82 -63.09
C LYS A 13 66.46 112.24 -61.95
N GLN A 14 65.68 113.31 -62.12
CA GLN A 14 64.71 113.73 -61.11
C GLN A 14 63.63 112.67 -60.86
N ASN A 15 63.17 111.99 -61.92
CA ASN A 15 62.24 110.88 -61.80
C ASN A 15 62.88 109.68 -61.07
N LEU A 16 64.16 109.39 -61.34
CA LEU A 16 64.91 108.33 -60.66
C LEU A 16 65.12 108.66 -59.17
N ASP A 17 65.44 109.92 -58.84
CA ASP A 17 65.62 110.38 -57.47
C ASP A 17 64.29 110.32 -56.69
N TYR A 18 63.17 110.70 -57.33
CA TYR A 18 61.83 110.55 -56.75
C TYR A 18 61.45 109.08 -56.53
N LEU A 19 61.72 108.21 -57.52
CA LEU A 19 61.47 106.78 -57.41
C LEU A 19 62.32 106.12 -56.32
N ASN A 20 63.59 106.51 -56.19
CA ASN A 20 64.47 106.03 -55.13
C ASN A 20 63.96 106.46 -53.74
N LEU A 21 63.51 107.71 -53.61
CA LEU A 21 62.92 108.20 -52.36
C LEU A 21 61.61 107.47 -52.00
N ASP A 22 60.79 107.14 -52.99
CA ASP A 22 59.56 106.37 -52.79
C ASP A 22 59.87 104.91 -52.37
N LEU A 23 60.86 104.29 -53.03
CA LEU A 23 61.34 102.96 -52.68
C LEU A 23 61.93 102.90 -51.27
N GLU A 24 62.68 103.93 -50.85
CA GLU A 24 63.24 104.02 -49.50
C GLU A 24 62.13 104.13 -48.44
N LYS A 25 61.07 104.90 -48.72
CA LYS A 25 59.89 104.98 -47.86
C LYS A 25 59.13 103.66 -47.78
N ASP A 26 58.98 102.94 -48.90
CA ASP A 26 58.30 101.65 -48.91
C ASP A 26 59.13 100.56 -48.22
N LEU A 27 60.46 100.58 -48.34
CA LEU A 27 61.36 99.73 -47.55
C LEU A 27 61.22 100.03 -46.06
N GLN A 28 61.20 101.30 -45.66
CA GLN A 28 61.00 101.68 -44.26
C GLN A 28 59.63 101.20 -43.73
N ARG A 29 58.56 101.37 -44.50
CA ARG A 29 57.22 100.86 -44.14
C ARG A 29 57.20 99.34 -44.00
N LEU A 30 57.91 98.63 -44.88
CA LEU A 30 58.02 97.17 -44.82
C LEU A 30 58.77 96.74 -43.57
N ASP A 31 59.87 97.42 -43.21
CA ASP A 31 60.63 97.15 -41.99
C ASP A 31 59.79 97.43 -40.73
N GLU A 32 59.04 98.52 -40.69
CA GLU A 32 58.11 98.83 -39.59
C GLU A 32 57.03 97.74 -39.45
N ALA A 33 56.43 97.30 -40.56
CA ALA A 33 55.43 96.23 -40.57
C ALA A 33 56.03 94.88 -40.12
N ASN A 34 57.26 94.56 -40.56
CA ASN A 34 57.97 93.35 -40.15
C ASN A 34 58.30 93.36 -38.66
N GLN A 35 58.71 94.50 -38.09
CA GLN A 35 58.94 94.63 -36.65
C GLN A 35 57.65 94.44 -35.83
N VAL A 36 56.51 94.93 -36.34
CA VAL A 36 55.20 94.69 -35.70
C VAL A 36 54.83 93.20 -35.75
N LEU A 37 55.03 92.54 -36.88
CA LEU A 37 54.78 91.10 -37.00
C LEU A 37 55.69 90.28 -36.09
N LEU A 38 56.97 90.64 -35.97
CA LEU A 38 57.93 89.94 -35.13
C LEU A 38 57.55 90.02 -33.65
N ARG A 39 57.07 91.19 -33.18
CA ARG A 39 56.49 91.33 -31.84
C ARG A 39 55.25 90.45 -31.65
N LYS A 40 54.32 90.42 -32.62
CA LYS A 40 53.14 89.54 -32.55
C LYS A 40 53.50 88.06 -32.51
N ILE A 41 54.53 87.64 -33.24
CA ILE A 41 55.03 86.26 -33.20
C ILE A 41 55.57 85.94 -31.82
N GLN A 42 56.38 86.82 -31.23
CA GLN A 42 56.90 86.64 -29.88
C GLN A 42 55.79 86.55 -28.83
N GLU A 43 54.79 87.45 -28.88
CA GLU A 43 53.63 87.40 -27.98
C GLU A 43 52.84 86.08 -28.11
N LYS A 44 52.67 85.57 -29.33
CA LYS A 44 52.00 84.29 -29.58
C LYS A 44 52.82 83.10 -29.09
N GLU A 45 54.13 83.14 -29.27
CA GLU A 45 55.06 82.11 -28.79
C GLU A 45 55.05 82.03 -27.26
N GLU A 46 55.09 83.18 -26.57
CA GLU A 46 54.98 83.25 -25.11
C GLU A 46 53.63 82.70 -24.61
N ALA A 47 52.54 83.02 -25.31
CA ALA A 47 51.22 82.50 -24.99
C ALA A 47 51.13 80.98 -25.17
N ILE A 48 51.72 80.44 -26.25
CA ILE A 48 51.80 79.00 -26.50
C ILE A 48 52.60 78.33 -25.39
N GLN A 49 53.78 78.83 -25.05
CA GLN A 49 54.62 78.27 -23.99
C GLN A 49 53.97 78.34 -22.60
N SER A 50 53.12 79.35 -22.35
CA SER A 50 52.31 79.41 -21.13
C SER A 50 51.26 78.30 -21.10
N LEU A 51 50.54 78.10 -22.21
CA LEU A 51 49.52 77.05 -22.33
C LEU A 51 50.13 75.65 -22.27
N GLU A 52 51.28 75.43 -22.92
CA GLU A 52 52.01 74.16 -22.85
C GLU A 52 52.44 73.83 -21.41
N ARG A 53 52.93 74.83 -20.67
CA ARG A 53 53.27 74.68 -19.25
C ARG A 53 52.03 74.39 -18.40
N GLU A 54 50.91 75.06 -18.65
CA GLU A 54 49.66 74.81 -17.93
C GLU A 54 49.13 73.38 -18.20
N ILE A 55 49.22 72.91 -19.44
CA ILE A 55 48.85 71.54 -19.82
C ILE A 55 49.78 70.52 -19.14
N ALA A 56 51.10 70.76 -19.14
CA ALA A 56 52.08 69.88 -18.51
C ALA A 56 51.95 69.87 -16.97
N LEU A 57 51.58 71.01 -16.38
CA LEU A 57 51.35 71.19 -14.93
C LEU A 57 49.92 70.87 -14.51
N SER A 58 49.10 70.23 -15.35
CA SER A 58 47.77 69.73 -14.99
C SER A 58 47.79 68.21 -14.68
N PRO A 59 48.51 67.74 -13.63
CA PRO A 59 48.49 66.33 -13.23
C PRO A 59 47.12 65.91 -12.68
N GLY A 60 46.30 66.86 -12.24
CA GLY A 60 44.92 66.61 -11.80
C GLY A 60 44.08 65.89 -12.86
N ARG A 61 44.24 66.25 -14.14
CA ARG A 61 43.47 65.64 -15.24
C ARG A 61 43.86 64.18 -15.53
N ALA A 62 45.12 63.81 -15.29
CA ALA A 62 45.60 62.44 -15.45
C ALA A 62 45.11 61.56 -14.30
N ASN A 63 45.19 62.06 -13.07
CA ASN A 63 44.70 61.37 -11.88
C ASN A 63 43.17 61.20 -11.93
N GLU A 64 42.41 62.25 -12.29
CA GLU A 64 40.96 62.17 -12.49
C GLU A 64 40.56 61.12 -13.54
N ARG A 65 41.36 60.98 -14.60
CA ARG A 65 41.13 59.95 -15.63
C ARG A 65 41.40 58.55 -15.09
N GLU A 66 42.42 58.36 -14.28
CA GLU A 66 42.75 57.07 -13.67
C GLU A 66 41.69 56.67 -12.63
N GLU A 67 41.24 57.61 -11.79
CA GLU A 67 40.12 57.42 -10.87
C GLU A 67 38.83 57.06 -11.61
N LEU A 68 38.53 57.77 -12.70
CA LEU A 68 37.37 57.46 -13.54
C LEU A 68 37.49 56.05 -14.15
N ASN A 69 38.68 55.67 -14.63
CA ASN A 69 38.91 54.32 -15.17
C ASN A 69 38.72 53.24 -14.09
N HIS A 70 39.17 53.48 -12.86
CA HIS A 70 38.94 52.56 -11.74
C HIS A 70 37.44 52.41 -11.45
N ILE A 71 36.70 53.52 -11.36
CA ILE A 71 35.25 53.51 -11.15
C ILE A 71 34.55 52.78 -12.30
N VAL A 72 34.95 53.03 -13.55
CA VAL A 72 34.39 52.34 -14.73
C VAL A 72 34.63 50.84 -14.63
N PHE A 73 35.84 50.43 -14.26
CA PHE A 73 36.18 49.02 -14.07
C PHE A 73 35.32 48.35 -13.00
N GLU A 74 35.18 48.97 -11.82
CA GLU A 74 34.32 48.47 -10.73
C GLU A 74 32.85 48.36 -11.15
N LYS A 75 32.34 49.36 -11.88
CA LYS A 75 30.95 49.35 -12.40
C LYS A 75 30.76 48.26 -13.44
N GLU A 76 31.75 48.03 -14.30
CA GLU A 76 31.69 46.98 -15.30
C GLU A 76 31.74 45.59 -14.67
N GLU A 77 32.55 45.40 -13.63
CA GLU A 77 32.56 44.16 -12.85
C GLU A 77 31.21 43.91 -12.14
N ALA A 78 30.65 44.94 -11.50
CA ALA A 78 29.32 44.86 -10.90
C ALA A 78 28.23 44.52 -11.94
N LEU A 79 28.33 45.09 -13.15
CA LEU A 79 27.42 44.78 -14.25
C LEU A 79 27.54 43.32 -14.68
N ARG A 80 28.77 42.80 -14.89
CA ARG A 80 29.01 41.39 -15.23
C ARG A 80 28.44 40.44 -14.18
N ASN A 81 28.61 40.77 -12.90
CA ASN A 81 28.04 39.98 -11.80
C ASN A 81 26.51 39.97 -11.85
N LEU A 82 25.87 41.13 -12.04
CA LEU A 82 24.41 41.24 -12.18
C LEU A 82 23.86 40.48 -13.40
N GLU A 83 24.55 40.53 -14.53
CA GLU A 83 24.19 39.76 -15.73
C GLU A 83 24.24 38.25 -15.45
N SER A 84 25.28 37.79 -14.72
CA SER A 84 25.41 36.38 -14.35
C SER A 84 24.28 35.90 -13.43
N GLU A 85 23.91 36.71 -12.42
CA GLU A 85 22.80 36.43 -11.52
C GLU A 85 21.45 36.47 -12.24
N THR A 86 21.28 37.43 -13.15
CA THR A 86 20.09 37.51 -14.01
C THR A 86 19.96 36.27 -14.88
N ALA A 87 21.05 35.77 -15.47
CA ALA A 87 21.06 34.54 -16.25
C ALA A 87 20.72 33.31 -15.40
N LYS A 88 21.24 33.21 -14.16
CA LYS A 88 20.86 32.16 -13.21
C LYS A 88 19.37 32.23 -12.87
N LEU A 89 18.86 33.43 -12.59
CA LEU A 89 17.45 33.63 -12.25
C LEU A 89 16.52 33.28 -13.42
N ILE A 90 16.88 33.63 -14.67
CA ILE A 90 16.14 33.23 -15.88
C ILE A 90 16.09 31.71 -16.00
N LYS A 91 17.20 31.01 -15.78
CA LYS A 91 17.25 29.53 -15.81
C LYS A 91 16.34 28.93 -14.74
N SER A 92 16.42 29.42 -13.50
CA SER A 92 15.58 28.97 -12.39
C SER A 92 14.10 29.23 -12.66
N ASN A 93 13.74 30.41 -13.17
CA ASN A 93 12.37 30.76 -13.53
C ASN A 93 11.81 29.85 -14.65
N LYS A 94 12.65 29.52 -15.65
CA LYS A 94 12.27 28.56 -16.71
C LYS A 94 12.01 27.16 -16.15
N ILE A 95 12.79 26.71 -15.18
CA ILE A 95 12.57 25.42 -14.50
C ILE A 95 11.27 25.47 -13.70
N LEU A 96 11.07 26.52 -12.90
CA LEU A 96 9.87 26.71 -12.10
C LEU A 96 8.61 26.75 -12.97
N SER A 97 8.64 27.48 -14.08
CA SER A 97 7.53 27.55 -15.04
C SER A 97 7.15 26.18 -15.59
N ARG A 98 8.13 25.32 -15.91
CA ARG A 98 7.87 23.93 -16.34
C ARG A 98 7.23 23.10 -15.23
N ASN A 99 7.74 23.22 -14.00
CA ASN A 99 7.21 22.50 -12.83
C ASN A 99 5.76 22.91 -12.55
N VAL A 100 5.44 24.20 -12.65
CA VAL A 100 4.06 24.72 -12.48
C VAL A 100 3.13 24.09 -13.51
N VAL A 101 3.51 24.06 -14.79
CA VAL A 101 2.71 23.44 -15.86
C VAL A 101 2.51 21.94 -15.62
N GLU A 102 3.55 21.23 -15.19
CA GLU A 102 3.45 19.79 -14.89
C GLU A 102 2.53 19.52 -13.69
N LEU A 103 2.64 20.32 -12.63
CA LEU A 103 1.75 20.25 -11.47
C LEU A 103 0.31 20.55 -11.86
N GLN A 104 0.06 21.59 -12.65
CA GLN A 104 -1.28 21.91 -13.16
C GLN A 104 -1.86 20.73 -13.96
N LYS A 105 -1.05 20.06 -14.80
CA LYS A 105 -1.48 18.86 -15.54
C LYS A 105 -1.78 17.68 -14.62
N LYS A 106 -0.97 17.46 -13.58
CA LYS A 106 -1.18 16.41 -12.56
C LYS A 106 -2.48 16.66 -11.79
N ILE A 107 -2.74 17.91 -11.41
CA ILE A 107 -3.96 18.34 -10.72
C ILE A 107 -5.18 18.11 -11.62
N SER A 108 -5.14 18.59 -12.88
CA SER A 108 -6.24 18.41 -13.83
C SER A 108 -6.58 16.92 -14.08
N ARG A 109 -5.56 16.05 -14.21
CA ARG A 109 -5.77 14.60 -14.34
C ARG A 109 -6.44 14.01 -13.10
N ARG A 110 -6.02 14.38 -11.89
CA ARG A 110 -6.64 13.89 -10.65
C ARG A 110 -8.11 14.29 -10.56
N PHE A 111 -8.45 15.54 -10.88
CA PHE A 111 -9.84 15.99 -10.87
C PHE A 111 -10.71 15.24 -11.89
N LYS A 112 -10.21 14.99 -13.11
CA LYS A 112 -10.95 14.20 -14.10
C LYS A 112 -11.19 12.76 -13.64
N ASN A 113 -10.24 12.15 -12.94
CA ASN A 113 -10.39 10.80 -12.42
C ASN A 113 -11.43 10.73 -11.29
N ILE A 114 -11.49 11.75 -10.42
CA ILE A 114 -12.47 11.82 -9.32
C ILE A 114 -13.92 11.87 -9.85
N ASP A 115 -14.17 12.61 -10.93
CA ASP A 115 -15.50 12.67 -11.53
C ASP A 115 -15.95 11.31 -12.11
N ASN A 116 -15.02 10.56 -12.73
CA ASN A 116 -15.29 9.21 -13.21
C ASN A 116 -15.55 8.23 -12.04
N ASP A 117 -14.70 8.24 -11.01
CA ASP A 117 -14.84 7.37 -9.83
C ASP A 117 -16.19 7.59 -9.12
N LYS A 118 -16.70 8.84 -9.12
CA LYS A 118 -17.99 9.18 -8.52
C LYS A 118 -19.17 8.53 -9.24
N GLU A 119 -19.10 8.39 -10.57
CA GLU A 119 -20.16 7.76 -11.35
C GLU A 119 -20.13 6.23 -11.18
N ASP A 120 -18.93 5.63 -11.16
CA ASP A 120 -18.74 4.21 -10.85
C ASP A 120 -19.26 3.85 -9.45
N LEU A 121 -18.99 4.71 -8.45
CA LEU A 121 -19.51 4.55 -7.09
C LEU A 121 -21.04 4.61 -7.03
N LYS A 122 -21.68 5.50 -7.79
CA LYS A 122 -23.16 5.54 -7.86
C LYS A 122 -23.73 4.28 -8.48
N GLN A 123 -23.11 3.77 -9.54
CA GLN A 123 -23.54 2.53 -10.19
C GLN A 123 -23.43 1.34 -9.22
N MET A 124 -22.30 1.23 -8.53
CA MET A 124 -22.09 0.18 -7.53
C MET A 124 -23.09 0.28 -6.37
N LEU A 125 -23.40 1.50 -5.92
CA LEU A 125 -24.40 1.75 -4.88
C LEU A 125 -25.81 1.31 -5.33
N ALA A 126 -26.18 1.61 -6.58
CA ALA A 126 -27.46 1.19 -7.14
C ALA A 126 -27.56 -0.35 -7.23
N GLU A 127 -26.49 -1.02 -7.69
CA GLU A 127 -26.45 -2.48 -7.77
C GLU A 127 -26.55 -3.13 -6.38
N LEU A 128 -25.79 -2.61 -5.39
CA LEU A 128 -25.86 -3.10 -4.01
C LEU A 128 -27.25 -2.91 -3.40
N LYS A 129 -27.91 -1.78 -3.67
CA LYS A 129 -29.29 -1.53 -3.21
C LYS A 129 -30.28 -2.56 -3.78
N VAL A 130 -30.17 -2.88 -5.07
CA VAL A 130 -31.01 -3.91 -5.71
C VAL A 130 -30.73 -5.30 -5.13
N ARG A 131 -29.45 -5.67 -4.95
CA ARG A 131 -29.07 -6.95 -4.33
C ARG A 131 -29.59 -7.07 -2.91
N LEU A 132 -29.50 -5.99 -2.11
CA LEU A 132 -30.01 -5.93 -0.76
C LEU A 132 -31.52 -6.16 -0.74
N GLN A 133 -32.27 -5.43 -1.56
CA GLN A 133 -33.73 -5.59 -1.66
C GLN A 133 -34.10 -7.04 -2.01
N LYS A 134 -33.48 -7.62 -3.05
CA LYS A 134 -33.72 -9.01 -3.45
C LYS A 134 -33.42 -10.02 -2.34
N SER A 135 -32.33 -9.80 -1.60
CA SER A 135 -31.98 -10.64 -0.44
C SER A 135 -33.00 -10.51 0.69
N THR A 136 -33.53 -9.31 0.92
CA THR A 136 -34.54 -9.04 1.96
C THR A 136 -35.85 -9.73 1.62
N GLU A 137 -36.30 -9.67 0.37
CA GLU A 137 -37.49 -10.37 -0.13
C GLU A 137 -37.34 -11.90 -0.03
N SER A 138 -36.15 -12.42 -0.38
CA SER A 138 -35.85 -13.85 -0.23
C SER A 138 -35.86 -14.29 1.23
N CYS A 139 -35.34 -13.45 2.14
CA CYS A 139 -35.33 -13.72 3.58
C CYS A 139 -36.75 -13.78 4.14
N ALA A 140 -37.60 -12.81 3.81
CA ALA A 140 -39.00 -12.79 4.22
C ALA A 140 -39.78 -14.02 3.71
N LYS A 141 -39.47 -14.48 2.50
CA LYS A 141 -40.06 -15.72 1.95
C LYS A 141 -39.61 -16.95 2.74
N GLN A 142 -38.33 -17.04 3.07
CA GLN A 142 -37.78 -18.16 3.84
C GLN A 142 -38.34 -18.20 5.28
N GLU A 143 -38.47 -17.04 5.92
CA GLU A 143 -39.08 -16.89 7.24
C GLU A 143 -40.52 -17.42 7.26
N LYS A 144 -41.31 -17.10 6.23
CA LYS A 144 -42.68 -17.63 6.10
C LYS A 144 -42.73 -19.15 5.96
N GLU A 145 -41.80 -19.75 5.22
CA GLU A 145 -41.73 -21.21 5.11
C GLU A 145 -41.27 -21.86 6.42
N LEU A 146 -40.35 -21.24 7.15
CA LEU A 146 -39.94 -21.71 8.48
C LEU A 146 -41.10 -21.71 9.48
N LEU A 147 -41.92 -20.67 9.51
CA LEU A 147 -43.12 -20.62 10.37
C LEU A 147 -44.11 -21.75 10.07
N LYS A 148 -44.26 -22.15 8.80
CA LYS A 148 -45.10 -23.31 8.44
C LYS A 148 -44.51 -24.62 8.96
N ILE A 149 -43.19 -24.79 8.80
CA ILE A 149 -42.49 -25.99 9.27
C ILE A 149 -42.58 -26.09 10.80
N GLU A 150 -42.41 -24.98 11.51
CA GLU A 150 -42.56 -24.90 12.96
C GLU A 150 -43.97 -25.31 13.41
N GLY A 151 -45.02 -24.79 12.77
CA GLY A 151 -46.40 -25.19 13.05
C GLY A 151 -46.66 -26.68 12.79
N ASN A 152 -46.10 -27.23 11.71
CA ASN A 152 -46.19 -28.67 11.41
C ASN A 152 -45.46 -29.50 12.47
N TYR A 153 -44.27 -29.07 12.90
CA TYR A 153 -43.49 -29.75 13.94
C TYR A 153 -44.23 -29.76 15.27
N GLN A 154 -44.82 -28.64 15.66
CA GLN A 154 -45.63 -28.53 16.88
C GLN A 154 -46.85 -29.46 16.84
N SER A 155 -47.51 -29.56 15.68
CA SER A 155 -48.64 -30.48 15.48
C SER A 155 -48.20 -31.95 15.58
N LEU A 156 -47.06 -32.29 14.98
CA LEU A 156 -46.45 -33.63 15.08
C LEU A 156 -46.06 -33.97 16.51
N HIS A 157 -45.52 -33.01 17.26
CA HIS A 157 -45.16 -33.19 18.66
C HIS A 157 -46.39 -33.55 19.51
N GLN A 158 -47.49 -32.82 19.34
CA GLN A 158 -48.75 -33.12 20.04
C GLN A 158 -49.26 -34.54 19.73
N LEU A 159 -49.21 -34.94 18.46
CA LEU A 159 -49.61 -36.30 18.05
C LEU A 159 -48.73 -37.37 18.73
N CYS A 160 -47.42 -37.13 18.82
CA CYS A 160 -46.50 -38.02 19.51
C CYS A 160 -46.81 -38.12 21.02
N GLU A 161 -47.18 -37.00 21.67
CA GLU A 161 -47.61 -37.02 23.08
C GLU A 161 -48.89 -37.85 23.27
N ASP A 162 -49.88 -37.64 22.42
CA ASP A 162 -51.13 -38.40 22.46
C ASP A 162 -50.87 -39.89 22.26
N GLN A 163 -50.03 -40.25 21.27
CA GLN A 163 -49.65 -41.64 21.01
C GLN A 163 -48.90 -42.26 22.20
N ALA A 164 -47.99 -41.52 22.84
CA ALA A 164 -47.30 -41.96 24.03
C ALA A 164 -48.27 -42.21 25.21
N HIS A 165 -49.29 -41.35 25.37
CA HIS A 165 -50.33 -41.54 26.37
C HIS A 165 -51.12 -42.83 26.13
N TYR A 166 -51.53 -43.10 24.88
CA TYR A 166 -52.24 -44.35 24.54
C TYR A 166 -51.37 -45.58 24.76
N ILE A 167 -50.10 -45.56 24.34
CA ILE A 167 -49.16 -46.67 24.59
C ILE A 167 -49.06 -46.96 26.09
N LYS A 168 -48.92 -45.92 26.91
CA LYS A 168 -48.88 -46.06 28.37
C LYS A 168 -50.14 -46.72 28.93
N LYS A 169 -51.31 -46.34 28.41
CA LYS A 169 -52.60 -46.95 28.80
C LYS A 169 -52.66 -48.43 28.43
N TYR A 170 -52.22 -48.80 27.21
CA TYR A 170 -52.17 -50.19 26.79
C TYR A 170 -51.16 -51.02 27.62
N GLN A 171 -50.00 -50.45 27.95
CA GLN A 171 -49.03 -51.09 28.82
C GLN A 171 -49.59 -51.38 30.23
N GLU A 172 -50.37 -50.45 30.79
CA GLU A 172 -50.99 -50.67 32.10
C GLU A 172 -52.04 -51.79 32.06
N ILE A 173 -52.87 -51.84 31.00
CA ILE A 173 -53.85 -52.93 30.81
C ILE A 173 -53.14 -54.28 30.65
N LEU A 174 -52.06 -54.34 29.87
CA LEU A 174 -51.26 -55.56 29.72
C LEU A 174 -50.69 -56.02 31.07
N ARG A 175 -50.16 -55.09 31.88
CA ARG A 175 -49.64 -55.37 33.22
C ARG A 175 -50.73 -55.88 34.17
N GLN A 176 -51.95 -55.36 34.07
CA GLN A 176 -53.09 -55.83 34.86
C GLN A 176 -53.47 -57.27 34.51
N MET A 177 -53.58 -57.58 33.21
CA MET A 177 -53.89 -58.94 32.74
C MET A 177 -52.80 -59.95 33.12
N GLU A 178 -51.53 -59.54 33.09
CA GLU A 178 -50.42 -60.39 33.54
C GLU A 178 -50.56 -60.76 35.02
N LYS A 179 -50.85 -59.78 35.89
CA LYS A 179 -51.11 -60.02 37.32
C LYS A 179 -52.32 -60.92 37.56
N GLU A 180 -53.41 -60.73 36.81
CA GLU A 180 -54.60 -61.60 36.90
C GLU A 180 -54.25 -63.05 36.52
N LYS A 181 -53.44 -63.23 35.47
CA LYS A 181 -52.97 -64.56 35.07
C LYS A 181 -52.06 -65.19 36.14
N GLU A 182 -51.15 -64.43 36.73
CA GLU A 182 -50.31 -64.90 37.84
C GLU A 182 -51.16 -65.30 39.06
N MET A 183 -52.17 -64.50 39.41
CA MET A 183 -53.11 -64.83 40.49
C MET A 183 -53.86 -66.13 40.23
N LEU A 184 -54.39 -66.33 39.02
CA LEU A 184 -55.06 -67.56 38.62
C LEU A 184 -54.14 -68.78 38.68
N LEU A 185 -52.87 -68.64 38.30
CA LEU A 185 -51.88 -69.70 38.43
C LEU A 185 -51.58 -70.02 39.89
N LEU A 186 -51.41 -69.00 40.73
CA LEU A 186 -51.17 -69.16 42.16
C LEU A 186 -52.35 -69.84 42.85
N GLU A 187 -53.58 -69.43 42.53
CA GLU A 187 -54.80 -70.06 43.04
C GLU A 187 -54.87 -71.54 42.64
N LYS A 188 -54.58 -71.86 41.37
CA LYS A 188 -54.49 -73.25 40.90
C LYS A 188 -53.40 -74.05 41.63
N GLU A 189 -52.26 -73.44 41.91
CA GLU A 189 -51.20 -74.06 42.72
C GLU A 189 -51.61 -74.25 44.18
N ILE A 190 -52.34 -73.32 44.79
CA ILE A 190 -52.92 -73.47 46.14
C ILE A 190 -53.91 -74.63 46.16
N PHE A 191 -54.82 -74.72 45.18
CA PHE A 191 -55.72 -75.86 45.03
C PHE A 191 -54.96 -77.18 44.85
N LYS A 192 -53.89 -77.16 44.05
CA LYS A 192 -53.04 -78.33 43.83
C LYS A 192 -52.23 -78.69 45.09
N ALA A 193 -51.73 -77.73 45.85
CA ALA A 193 -51.00 -77.93 47.10
C ALA A 193 -51.92 -78.39 48.23
N GLN A 194 -53.14 -77.87 48.30
CA GLN A 194 -54.18 -78.37 49.20
C GLN A 194 -54.55 -79.83 48.86
N ASN A 195 -54.64 -80.17 47.58
CA ASN A 195 -54.83 -81.56 47.13
C ASN A 195 -53.59 -82.43 47.37
N ASN A 196 -52.38 -81.91 47.19
CA ASN A 196 -51.11 -82.62 47.36
C ASN A 196 -50.60 -82.64 48.81
N SER A 197 -51.17 -81.84 49.71
CA SER A 197 -50.92 -81.92 51.16
C SER A 197 -51.40 -83.25 51.75
N SER A 198 -52.11 -84.06 50.97
CA SER A 198 -52.43 -85.46 51.27
C SER A 198 -51.33 -86.46 50.89
N GLN A 199 -50.24 -86.02 50.25
CA GLN A 199 -49.18 -86.93 49.80
C GLN A 199 -47.77 -86.33 50.01
N ILE A 200 -47.23 -86.63 51.18
CA ILE A 200 -45.84 -86.39 51.59
C ILE A 200 -44.90 -87.30 50.78
N VAL A 201 -43.89 -86.75 50.08
CA VAL A 201 -42.52 -87.33 49.97
C VAL A 201 -41.48 -86.24 49.63
N LYS A 202 -40.26 -86.43 50.17
CA LYS A 202 -39.09 -85.56 50.40
C LYS A 202 -38.28 -85.07 49.17
N PRO A 203 -37.49 -83.98 49.32
CA PRO A 203 -36.67 -83.38 48.26
C PRO A 203 -35.23 -83.94 48.18
N GLY A 204 -34.72 -84.11 46.96
CA GLY A 204 -33.39 -84.62 46.64
C GLY A 204 -32.35 -83.51 46.38
N SER A 205 -31.16 -83.71 46.93
CA SER A 205 -30.03 -82.78 47.08
C SER A 205 -29.16 -82.53 45.85
N ILE A 206 -29.66 -82.76 44.62
CA ILE A 206 -28.83 -82.71 43.39
C ILE A 206 -28.95 -81.35 42.66
N LEU A 207 -30.01 -80.57 42.95
CA LEU A 207 -30.28 -79.32 42.23
C LEU A 207 -29.33 -78.17 42.64
N VAL A 208 -28.82 -78.19 43.87
CA VAL A 208 -28.08 -77.06 44.46
C VAL A 208 -26.68 -76.87 43.84
N GLU A 209 -25.95 -77.95 43.57
CA GLU A 209 -24.59 -77.86 42.99
C GLU A 209 -24.58 -77.41 41.51
N THR A 210 -25.65 -77.72 40.77
CA THR A 210 -25.77 -77.34 39.34
C THR A 210 -26.14 -75.87 39.16
N ILE A 211 -26.86 -75.28 40.13
CA ILE A 211 -27.19 -73.85 40.13
C ILE A 211 -25.95 -73.03 40.50
N GLN A 212 -25.16 -73.49 41.48
CA GLN A 212 -23.97 -72.78 41.95
C GLN A 212 -22.88 -72.67 40.86
N SER A 213 -22.59 -73.76 40.14
CA SER A 213 -21.55 -73.76 39.09
C SER A 213 -21.91 -72.95 37.83
N ASN A 214 -23.21 -72.80 37.51
CA ASN A 214 -23.67 -71.93 36.42
C ASN A 214 -23.63 -70.45 36.80
N MET A 215 -23.89 -70.10 38.07
CA MET A 215 -23.78 -68.72 38.54
C MET A 215 -22.32 -68.22 38.50
N GLU A 216 -21.35 -69.02 38.95
CA GLU A 216 -19.92 -68.65 38.88
C GLU A 216 -19.44 -68.35 37.45
N LYS A 217 -19.85 -69.16 36.46
CA LYS A 217 -19.51 -68.91 35.05
C LYS A 217 -20.12 -67.62 34.50
N THR A 218 -21.31 -67.23 34.94
CA THR A 218 -21.94 -65.97 34.53
C THR A 218 -21.32 -64.74 35.18
N ILE A 219 -20.81 -64.85 36.42
CA ILE A 219 -20.15 -63.76 37.14
C ILE A 219 -18.80 -63.44 36.47
N ILE A 220 -17.98 -64.45 36.18
CA ILE A 220 -16.67 -64.28 35.51
C ILE A 220 -16.83 -63.66 34.10
N LYS A 221 -17.89 -64.05 33.37
CA LYS A 221 -18.20 -63.43 32.05
C LYS A 221 -18.61 -61.97 32.16
N LYS A 222 -19.35 -61.59 33.21
CA LYS A 222 -19.78 -60.21 33.43
C LYS A 222 -18.62 -59.31 33.86
N GLU A 223 -17.73 -59.79 34.73
CA GLU A 223 -16.53 -59.04 35.13
C GLU A 223 -15.59 -58.75 33.96
N LYS A 224 -15.33 -59.73 33.08
CA LYS A 224 -14.52 -59.51 31.87
C LYS A 224 -15.12 -58.45 30.94
N LYS A 225 -16.44 -58.40 30.81
CA LYS A 225 -17.14 -57.43 29.95
C LYS A 225 -17.07 -56.00 30.52
N ILE A 226 -17.18 -55.86 31.84
CA ILE A 226 -17.05 -54.57 32.55
C ILE A 226 -15.60 -54.06 32.45
N PHE A 227 -14.61 -54.95 32.63
CA PHE A 227 -13.21 -54.61 32.48
C PHE A 227 -12.90 -54.11 31.06
N TRP A 228 -13.36 -54.82 30.03
CA TRP A 228 -13.19 -54.41 28.63
C TRP A 228 -13.85 -53.07 28.31
N TYR A 229 -15.08 -52.85 28.81
CA TYR A 229 -15.79 -51.59 28.61
C TYR A 229 -15.05 -50.40 29.24
N LYS A 230 -14.48 -50.58 30.44
CA LYS A 230 -13.72 -49.53 31.14
C LYS A 230 -12.42 -49.18 30.41
N HIS A 231 -11.71 -50.18 29.86
CA HIS A 231 -10.53 -49.95 29.04
C HIS A 231 -10.86 -49.28 27.70
N PHE A 232 -11.95 -49.69 27.06
CA PHE A 232 -12.44 -49.08 25.83
C PHE A 232 -12.81 -47.60 26.04
N GLN A 233 -13.55 -47.30 27.10
CA GLN A 233 -13.94 -45.93 27.44
C GLN A 233 -12.72 -45.04 27.74
N CYS A 234 -11.70 -45.58 28.40
CA CYS A 234 -10.45 -44.86 28.65
C CYS A 234 -9.67 -44.59 27.35
N GLY A 235 -9.64 -45.57 26.43
CA GLY A 235 -9.05 -45.40 25.10
C GLY A 235 -9.75 -44.32 24.29
N VAL A 236 -11.08 -44.33 24.24
CA VAL A 236 -11.88 -43.29 23.56
C VAL A 236 -11.60 -41.90 24.14
N PHE A 237 -11.49 -41.81 25.46
CA PHE A 237 -11.18 -40.54 26.14
C PHE A 237 -9.78 -40.01 25.81
N MET A 238 -8.77 -40.89 25.79
CA MET A 238 -7.41 -40.54 25.38
C MET A 238 -7.35 -40.06 23.93
N VAL A 239 -8.07 -40.73 23.01
CA VAL A 239 -8.16 -40.30 21.60
C VAL A 239 -8.83 -38.93 21.48
N MET A 240 -9.91 -38.68 22.22
CA MET A 240 -10.59 -37.38 22.20
C MET A 240 -9.69 -36.24 22.70
N ILE A 241 -8.91 -36.47 23.77
CA ILE A 241 -7.93 -35.51 24.26
C ILE A 241 -6.83 -35.27 23.22
N PHE A 242 -6.35 -36.34 22.59
CA PHE A 242 -5.31 -36.25 21.57
C PHE A 242 -5.75 -35.42 20.36
N ILE A 243 -6.97 -35.66 19.84
CA ILE A 243 -7.56 -34.87 18.75
C ILE A 243 -7.68 -33.39 19.16
N ARG A 244 -8.07 -33.12 20.41
CA ARG A 244 -8.21 -31.75 20.92
C ARG A 244 -6.85 -31.03 21.01
N LEU A 245 -5.81 -31.72 21.48
CA LEU A 245 -4.43 -31.20 21.51
C LEU A 245 -3.91 -30.94 20.09
N LEU A 246 -4.16 -31.86 19.15
CA LEU A 246 -3.78 -31.69 17.75
C LEU A 246 -4.47 -30.45 17.14
N GLY A 247 -5.75 -30.23 17.47
CA GLY A 247 -6.50 -29.05 17.06
C GLY A 247 -5.89 -27.74 17.57
N TYR A 248 -5.43 -27.69 18.83
CA TYR A 248 -4.75 -26.51 19.37
C TYR A 248 -3.42 -26.22 18.66
N VAL A 249 -2.63 -27.27 18.36
CA VAL A 249 -1.37 -27.11 17.62
C VAL A 249 -1.62 -26.58 16.21
N LEU A 250 -2.63 -27.13 15.50
CA LEU A 250 -3.00 -26.65 14.16
C LEU A 250 -3.53 -25.20 14.20
N PHE A 251 -4.34 -24.87 15.20
CA PHE A 251 -4.86 -23.51 15.38
C PHE A 251 -3.73 -22.51 15.66
N HIS A 252 -2.77 -22.86 16.52
CA HIS A 252 -1.60 -22.03 16.78
C HIS A 252 -0.69 -21.87 15.56
N LEU A 253 -0.47 -22.93 14.78
CA LEU A 253 0.27 -22.85 13.53
C LEU A 253 -0.42 -21.91 12.53
N GLN A 254 -1.75 -22.03 12.39
CA GLN A 254 -2.53 -21.19 11.47
C GLN A 254 -2.60 -19.72 11.93
N TYR A 255 -2.59 -19.47 13.25
CA TYR A 255 -2.57 -18.12 13.82
C TYR A 255 -1.21 -17.42 13.66
N ILE A 256 -0.09 -18.15 13.80
CA ILE A 256 1.26 -17.60 13.68
C ILE A 256 1.66 -17.41 12.21
N ASN A 257 1.26 -18.33 11.33
CA ASN A 257 1.54 -18.24 9.90
C ASN A 257 0.43 -18.92 9.07
N PRO A 258 -0.54 -18.16 8.53
CA PRO A 258 -1.65 -18.73 7.77
C PRO A 258 -1.22 -19.36 6.44
N ASP A 259 -0.07 -18.97 5.88
CA ASP A 259 0.44 -19.48 4.60
C ASP A 259 1.20 -20.80 4.76
N LEU A 260 1.62 -21.17 5.97
CA LEU A 260 2.38 -22.40 6.23
C LEU A 260 1.59 -23.67 5.86
N LEU A 261 0.29 -23.71 6.15
CA LEU A 261 -0.56 -24.85 5.76
C LEU A 261 -0.82 -24.84 4.25
N VAL A 262 -0.95 -23.67 3.62
CA VAL A 262 -1.22 -23.54 2.18
C VAL A 262 0.00 -23.92 1.34
N ASP A 263 1.20 -23.64 1.83
CA ASP A 263 2.47 -23.96 1.15
C ASP A 263 2.93 -25.40 1.41
N VAL A 264 2.69 -25.93 2.62
CA VAL A 264 3.11 -27.29 2.99
C VAL A 264 2.12 -28.35 2.51
N LEU A 265 0.82 -28.04 2.37
CA LEU A 265 -0.18 -29.01 1.94
C LEU A 265 0.05 -29.55 0.51
N PRO A 266 0.39 -28.75 -0.51
CA PRO A 266 0.78 -29.25 -1.83
C PRO A 266 2.09 -30.06 -1.80
N MET A 267 3.01 -29.70 -0.89
CA MET A 267 4.30 -30.38 -0.73
C MET A 267 4.14 -31.76 -0.07
N VAL A 268 3.27 -31.87 0.94
CA VAL A 268 2.90 -33.12 1.64
C VAL A 268 1.93 -33.97 0.82
N MET A 269 1.15 -33.38 -0.09
CA MET A 269 0.29 -34.08 -1.06
C MET A 269 0.99 -34.32 -2.41
N SER A 270 2.31 -34.12 -2.49
CA SER A 270 3.05 -34.41 -3.72
C SER A 270 2.95 -35.89 -4.07
N ARG A 271 2.87 -36.22 -5.37
CA ARG A 271 2.71 -37.61 -5.85
C ARG A 271 3.74 -38.58 -5.25
N ASP A 272 4.96 -38.10 -5.00
CA ASP A 272 6.05 -38.88 -4.42
C ASP A 272 5.88 -39.18 -2.93
N THR A 273 5.45 -38.19 -2.15
CA THR A 273 5.17 -38.38 -0.71
C THR A 273 3.93 -39.25 -0.51
N LEU A 274 2.91 -39.09 -1.33
CA LEU A 274 1.71 -39.94 -1.33
C LEU A 274 2.05 -41.40 -1.69
N LYS A 275 2.97 -41.60 -2.64
CA LYS A 275 3.44 -42.94 -3.04
C LYS A 275 4.25 -43.61 -1.94
N ARG A 276 5.18 -42.88 -1.29
CA ARG A 276 5.91 -43.37 -0.11
C ARG A 276 4.97 -43.68 1.06
N LEU A 277 4.00 -42.83 1.34
CA LEU A 277 3.01 -43.07 2.39
C LEU A 277 2.18 -44.31 2.10
N ARG A 278 1.76 -44.50 0.83
CA ARG A 278 1.07 -45.71 0.39
C ARG A 278 1.94 -46.95 0.59
N GLU A 279 3.22 -46.91 0.22
CA GLU A 279 4.15 -48.04 0.41
C GLU A 279 4.40 -48.35 1.90
N VAL A 280 4.41 -47.34 2.78
CA VAL A 280 4.57 -47.52 4.23
C VAL A 280 3.29 -48.04 4.90
N LEU A 281 2.10 -47.63 4.42
CA LEU A 281 0.81 -48.04 4.98
C LEU A 281 0.30 -49.36 4.40
N LEU A 282 0.72 -49.75 3.19
CA LEU A 282 0.29 -50.98 2.53
C LEU A 282 0.47 -52.22 3.44
N PRO A 283 1.62 -52.45 4.10
CA PRO A 283 1.84 -53.62 4.93
C PRO A 283 0.88 -53.70 6.13
N PHE A 284 0.46 -52.55 6.67
CA PHE A 284 -0.46 -52.48 7.81
C PHE A 284 -1.92 -52.66 7.39
N LEU A 285 -2.29 -52.29 6.17
CA LEU A 285 -3.66 -52.41 5.65
C LEU A 285 -3.95 -53.79 5.04
N THR A 286 -2.94 -54.51 4.55
CA THR A 286 -3.10 -55.89 4.05
C THR A 286 -3.03 -56.98 5.12
N LEU A 287 -2.70 -56.65 6.37
CA LEU A 287 -2.50 -57.67 7.43
C LEU A 287 -3.81 -58.18 8.07
N GLU A 288 -4.99 -57.71 7.65
CA GLU A 288 -6.24 -57.98 8.37
C GLU A 288 -7.31 -58.77 7.58
N VAL A 289 -6.95 -59.41 6.45
CA VAL A 289 -7.95 -60.11 5.60
C VAL A 289 -7.73 -61.62 5.45
N GLU A 290 -6.67 -62.22 6.00
CA GLU A 290 -6.34 -63.62 5.70
C GLU A 290 -6.41 -64.62 6.87
N GLU A 291 -7.24 -64.35 7.87
CA GLU A 291 -7.74 -65.39 8.77
C GLU A 291 -9.23 -65.17 9.05
N VAL A 292 -10.06 -66.07 8.49
CA VAL A 292 -11.42 -66.50 8.90
C VAL A 292 -12.35 -66.60 7.68
N LEU A 293 -12.24 -67.72 6.96
CA LEU A 293 -13.38 -68.34 6.29
C LEU A 293 -13.24 -69.87 6.43
N PRO A 294 -14.18 -70.55 7.12
CA PRO A 294 -14.32 -72.00 7.01
C PRO A 294 -15.40 -72.34 5.96
N HIS A 295 -15.01 -73.07 4.92
CA HIS A 295 -15.75 -74.20 4.34
C HIS A 295 -14.78 -75.13 3.63
#